data_AF-A0A2I0A5G3-F1
#
_entry.id   AF-A0A2I0A5G3-F1
#
_cell.length_a   1.000
_cell.length_b   1.000
_cell.length_c   1.000
_cell.angle_alpha   90.00
_cell.angle_beta   90.00
_cell.angle_gamma   90.00
#
_symmetry.space_group_name_H-M   'P 1'
#
loop_
_entity.id
_entity.type
_entity.pdbx_description
1 polymer ?
#
loop_
_entity_poly.entity_id
_entity_poly.type
_entity_poly.pdbx_seq_one_letter_code
_entity_poly.pdbx_strand_id
1 'polypeptide(L)'
;MDGPSRGDQGHRFDIKAILIDPYAKLVSGRICFGDATHRMSKFIGTYDLSHSSFDWGADYKLPNIPETDLVIYEMNVRSFTADESSGLAPGIRGSYLGVISKVKETEIAKEEEIPHLLQLGVNAVELLPVFEFDEMEFQRHPNPRDHMINTWGYSTMNFFSPMSRYAGGGAGPLIASQEFKEMVKAFHNAGIEVL
;
A
#
# COMPACT_ATOMS: atom_id res chain seq x y z
N MET A 1 21.54 14.91 8.65
CA MET A 1 22.02 14.62 10.03
C MET A 1 23.47 15.07 10.13
N ASP A 2 23.85 15.75 11.22
CA ASP A 2 25.25 16.12 11.47
C ASP A 2 26.05 14.95 12.04
N GLY A 3 27.34 14.88 11.73
CA GLY A 3 28.24 13.82 12.18
C GLY A 3 29.48 13.65 11.30
N PRO A 4 30.37 12.69 11.63
CA PRO A 4 31.58 12.44 10.86
C PRO A 4 31.27 11.98 9.43
N SER A 5 32.03 12.40 8.42
CA SER A 5 31.82 12.00 7.01
C SER A 5 32.99 11.17 6.47
N ARG A 6 33.48 10.23 7.28
CA ARG A 6 34.61 9.33 6.95
C ARG A 6 34.11 8.06 6.27
N GLY A 7 34.04 8.09 4.93
CA GLY A 7 33.49 7.00 4.13
C GLY A 7 34.25 5.67 4.24
N ASP A 8 35.55 5.71 4.49
CA ASP A 8 36.42 4.55 4.77
C ASP A 8 36.06 3.82 6.06
N GLN A 9 35.44 4.53 7.01
CA GLN A 9 34.93 4.00 8.28
C GLN A 9 33.42 3.74 8.24
N GLY A 10 32.78 3.87 7.07
CA GLY A 10 31.33 3.70 6.89
C GLY A 10 30.49 4.92 7.31
N HIS A 11 31.10 5.99 7.81
CA HIS A 11 30.38 7.19 8.19
C HIS A 11 29.94 7.99 6.96
N ARG A 12 28.63 8.25 6.83
CA ARG A 12 27.98 8.93 5.69
C ARG A 12 27.08 10.09 6.12
N PHE A 13 27.41 10.74 7.24
CA PHE A 13 26.61 11.88 7.72
C PHE A 13 26.71 13.05 6.73
N ASP A 14 25.54 13.64 6.45
CA ASP A 14 25.38 14.81 5.58
C ASP A 14 24.25 15.68 6.15
N ILE A 15 24.57 16.92 6.52
CA ILE A 15 23.61 17.90 7.06
C ILE A 15 22.67 18.44 5.98
N LYS A 16 23.07 18.37 4.71
CA LYS A 16 22.27 18.83 3.56
C LYS A 16 21.25 17.78 3.11
N ALA A 17 21.44 16.53 3.52
CA ALA A 17 20.52 15.43 3.24
C ALA A 17 19.31 15.49 4.17
N ILE A 18 18.12 15.66 3.57
CA ILE A 18 16.84 15.46 4.24
C ILE A 18 16.60 13.96 4.30
N LEU A 19 16.44 13.42 5.51
CA LEU A 19 16.18 12.01 5.76
C LEU A 19 14.72 11.84 6.19
N ILE A 20 14.16 10.67 5.85
CA ILE A 20 12.85 10.25 6.32
C ILE A 20 13.01 9.74 7.76
N ASP A 21 12.07 10.08 8.63
CA ASP A 21 11.97 9.44 9.94
C ASP A 21 11.71 7.93 9.73
N PRO A 22 12.60 7.04 10.20
CA PRO A 22 12.42 5.59 10.03
C PRO A 22 11.14 5.06 10.69
N TYR A 23 10.52 5.82 11.60
CA TYR A 23 9.27 5.50 12.29
C TYR A 23 8.04 6.26 11.76
N ALA A 24 8.20 7.05 10.68
CA ALA A 24 7.09 7.79 10.08
C ALA A 24 5.91 6.86 9.78
N LYS A 25 4.71 7.24 10.24
CA LYS A 25 3.45 6.51 9.94
C LYS A 25 2.86 6.87 8.60
N LEU A 26 3.27 8.02 8.07
CA LEU A 26 2.83 8.57 6.82
C LEU A 26 4.07 9.09 6.08
N VAL A 27 4.22 8.73 4.81
CA VAL A 27 5.26 9.26 3.94
C VAL A 27 4.61 9.97 2.77
N SER A 28 4.89 11.26 2.63
CA SER A 28 4.46 12.06 1.48
C SER A 28 5.56 12.07 0.42
N GLY A 29 5.17 12.20 -0.85
CA GLY A 29 6.08 12.20 -1.98
C GLY A 29 5.30 12.19 -3.28
N ARG A 30 5.32 11.06 -3.98
CA ARG A 30 4.53 10.88 -5.21
C ARG A 30 3.10 10.45 -4.89
N ILE A 31 2.18 10.95 -5.70
CA ILE A 31 0.73 10.71 -5.58
C ILE A 31 0.29 9.56 -6.49
N CYS A 32 0.73 9.57 -7.75
CA CYS A 32 0.33 8.59 -8.75
C CYS A 32 1.43 7.54 -8.95
N PHE A 33 1.05 6.26 -8.90
CA PHE A 33 1.96 5.15 -9.15
C PHE A 33 2.49 5.19 -10.59
N GLY A 34 3.81 5.16 -10.76
CA GLY A 34 4.45 5.07 -12.07
C GLY A 34 4.42 6.37 -12.90
N ASP A 35 4.06 7.49 -12.27
CA ASP A 35 4.08 8.79 -12.93
C ASP A 35 5.52 9.31 -13.12
N ALA A 36 6.00 9.20 -14.36
CA ALA A 36 7.36 9.59 -14.75
C ALA A 36 7.62 11.10 -14.70
N THR A 37 6.57 11.93 -14.67
CA THR A 37 6.71 13.39 -14.56
C THR A 37 7.31 13.81 -13.21
N HIS A 38 7.04 13.02 -12.17
CA HIS A 38 7.45 13.25 -10.80
C HIS A 38 8.47 12.22 -10.27
N ARG A 39 9.20 11.54 -11.17
CA ARG A 39 10.16 10.47 -10.81
C ARG A 39 11.25 10.91 -9.81
N MET A 40 11.63 12.19 -9.81
CA MET A 40 12.65 12.75 -8.91
C MET A 40 12.11 13.29 -7.57
N SER A 41 10.81 13.11 -7.28
CA SER A 41 10.21 13.55 -6.02
C SER A 41 10.97 13.00 -4.81
N LYS A 42 11.13 13.85 -3.80
CA LYS A 42 11.65 13.45 -2.49
C LYS A 42 10.51 12.87 -1.66
N PHE A 43 10.85 11.90 -0.84
CA PHE A 43 9.95 11.33 0.14
C PHE A 43 10.24 11.94 1.50
N ILE A 44 9.19 12.33 2.21
CA ILE A 44 9.28 13.06 3.49
C ILE A 44 8.27 12.44 4.45
N GLY A 45 8.72 12.13 5.68
CA GLY A 45 7.83 11.69 6.75
C GLY A 45 6.87 12.83 7.13
N THR A 46 5.60 12.51 7.32
CA THR A 46 4.56 13.45 7.76
C THR A 46 3.77 12.86 8.92
N TYR A 47 2.90 13.67 9.51
CA TYR A 47 2.09 13.34 10.67
C TYR A 47 0.67 13.85 10.48
N ASP A 48 -0.29 13.13 11.06
CA ASP A 48 -1.67 13.59 11.18
C ASP A 48 -1.84 14.28 12.54
N LEU A 49 -2.06 15.60 12.52
CA LEU A 49 -2.31 16.39 13.74
C LEU A 49 -3.74 16.24 14.27
N SER A 50 -4.67 15.79 13.44
CA SER A 50 -6.07 15.63 13.85
C SER A 50 -6.28 14.36 14.69
N HIS A 51 -5.39 13.37 14.52
CA HIS A 51 -5.25 12.13 15.29
C HIS A 51 -6.58 11.55 15.78
N SER A 52 -7.42 11.10 14.85
CA SER A 52 -8.58 10.26 15.18
C SER A 52 -8.19 8.78 15.22
N SER A 53 -8.65 8.07 16.25
CA SER A 53 -8.60 6.61 16.26
C SER A 53 -9.47 6.07 15.12
N PHE A 54 -8.98 5.06 14.41
CA PHE A 54 -9.80 4.37 13.41
C PHE A 54 -10.92 3.58 14.09
N ASP A 55 -12.15 3.74 13.62
CA ASP A 55 -13.31 3.01 14.13
C ASP A 55 -13.39 1.60 13.51
N TRP A 56 -12.91 0.61 14.24
CA TRP A 56 -13.03 -0.80 13.87
C TRP A 56 -14.48 -1.33 13.97
N GLY A 57 -15.38 -0.62 14.64
CA GLY A 57 -16.74 -1.07 14.95
C GLY A 57 -16.80 -1.89 16.24
N ALA A 58 -17.93 -1.82 16.93
CA ALA A 58 -18.12 -2.46 18.23
C ALA A 58 -18.03 -4.01 18.19
N ASP A 59 -18.41 -4.61 17.06
CA ASP A 59 -18.44 -6.07 16.87
C ASP A 59 -17.23 -6.60 16.09
N TYR A 60 -16.16 -5.81 15.94
CA TYR A 60 -14.96 -6.24 15.25
C TYR A 60 -14.36 -7.49 15.87
N LYS A 61 -14.11 -8.49 15.03
CA LYS A 61 -13.45 -9.74 15.41
C LYS A 61 -12.40 -10.09 14.35
N LEU A 62 -11.26 -10.54 14.83
CA LEU A 62 -10.24 -11.16 13.98
C LEU A 62 -10.75 -12.56 13.58
N PRO A 63 -10.60 -12.98 12.31
CA PRO A 63 -11.03 -14.32 11.89
C PRO A 63 -10.36 -15.43 12.71
N ASN A 64 -9.06 -15.26 13.02
CA ASN A 64 -8.23 -16.14 13.85
C ASN A 64 -8.30 -17.61 13.41
N ILE A 65 -8.17 -17.83 12.10
CA ILE A 65 -8.21 -19.15 11.46
C ILE A 65 -6.91 -19.91 11.77
N PRO A 66 -6.96 -21.18 12.22
CA PRO A 66 -5.76 -21.98 12.43
C PRO A 66 -4.91 -22.08 11.17
N GLU A 67 -3.58 -22.02 11.29
CA GLU A 67 -2.65 -22.09 10.16
C GLU A 67 -2.87 -23.33 9.27
N THR A 68 -3.29 -24.45 9.87
CA THR A 68 -3.58 -25.71 9.17
C THR A 68 -4.80 -25.65 8.24
N ASP A 69 -5.66 -24.66 8.46
CA ASP A 69 -6.94 -24.49 7.77
C ASP A 69 -6.88 -23.34 6.74
N LEU A 70 -5.72 -22.69 6.59
CA LEU A 70 -5.53 -21.57 5.66
C LEU A 70 -5.47 -22.05 4.20
N VAL A 71 -6.23 -21.39 3.36
CA VAL A 71 -6.17 -21.42 1.90
C VAL A 71 -5.80 -20.01 1.45
N ILE A 72 -4.50 -19.82 1.25
CA ILE A 72 -3.87 -18.51 1.01
C ILE A 72 -3.94 -18.12 -0.47
N TYR A 73 -4.31 -16.87 -0.72
CA TYR A 73 -4.26 -16.23 -2.04
C TYR A 73 -3.23 -15.10 -2.05
N GLU A 74 -2.07 -15.35 -2.66
CA GLU A 74 -1.03 -14.32 -2.84
C GLU A 74 -1.45 -13.31 -3.92
N MET A 75 -1.39 -12.01 -3.61
CA MET A 75 -1.83 -10.97 -4.53
C MET A 75 -1.10 -9.63 -4.38
N ASN A 76 -1.03 -8.88 -5.47
CA ASN A 76 -0.56 -7.50 -5.47
C ASN A 76 -1.75 -6.54 -5.45
N VAL A 77 -1.81 -5.64 -4.45
CA VAL A 77 -2.91 -4.66 -4.27
C VAL A 77 -3.21 -3.90 -5.57
N ARG A 78 -2.17 -3.45 -6.27
CA ARG A 78 -2.33 -2.70 -7.51
C ARG A 78 -2.78 -3.59 -8.65
N SER A 79 -1.99 -4.61 -8.99
CA SER A 79 -2.26 -5.42 -10.19
C SER A 79 -3.59 -6.17 -10.12
N PHE A 80 -4.10 -6.45 -8.91
CA PHE A 80 -5.38 -7.14 -8.72
C PHE A 80 -6.59 -6.42 -9.35
N THR A 81 -6.56 -5.08 -9.38
CA THR A 81 -7.70 -4.28 -9.89
C THR A 81 -7.28 -3.16 -10.85
N ALA A 82 -6.03 -3.12 -11.30
CA ALA A 82 -5.52 -2.05 -12.17
C ALA A 82 -6.16 -2.05 -13.57
N ASP A 83 -6.48 -3.21 -14.13
CA ASP A 83 -7.02 -3.34 -15.48
C ASP A 83 -8.46 -2.84 -15.60
N GLU A 84 -8.87 -2.41 -16.79
CA GLU A 84 -10.25 -1.99 -17.04
C GLU A 84 -11.26 -3.13 -16.91
N SER A 85 -10.82 -4.38 -17.13
CA SER A 85 -11.63 -5.59 -16.93
C SER A 85 -12.06 -5.79 -15.48
N SER A 86 -11.45 -5.09 -14.52
CA SER A 86 -11.89 -5.07 -13.12
C SER A 86 -13.31 -4.50 -12.96
N GLY A 87 -13.82 -3.75 -13.95
CA GLY A 87 -15.13 -3.10 -13.92
C GLY A 87 -15.20 -1.87 -13.01
N LEU A 88 -14.08 -1.46 -12.41
CA LEU A 88 -14.04 -0.35 -11.47
C LEU A 88 -13.86 1.00 -12.18
N ALA A 89 -14.28 2.08 -11.52
CA ALA A 89 -14.02 3.44 -11.99
C ALA A 89 -12.51 3.71 -12.00
N PRO A 90 -11.97 4.47 -12.99
CA PRO A 90 -10.53 4.70 -13.13
C PRO A 90 -9.83 5.22 -11.85
N GLY A 91 -10.53 6.00 -11.03
CA GLY A 91 -9.97 6.57 -9.80
C GLY A 91 -9.66 5.58 -8.68
N ILE A 92 -10.26 4.37 -8.68
CA ILE A 92 -10.06 3.38 -7.62
C ILE A 92 -9.40 2.08 -8.11
N ARG A 93 -8.97 2.04 -9.38
CA ARG A 93 -8.27 0.88 -9.94
C ARG A 93 -6.88 0.74 -9.33
N GLY A 94 -6.56 -0.46 -8.87
CA GLY A 94 -5.26 -0.76 -8.27
C GLY A 94 -4.98 0.02 -6.98
N SER A 95 -6.03 0.29 -6.22
CA SER A 95 -5.98 0.92 -4.90
C SER A 95 -6.54 -0.01 -3.81
N TYR A 96 -6.35 0.34 -2.54
CA TYR A 96 -6.98 -0.38 -1.43
C TYR A 96 -8.51 -0.39 -1.53
N LEU A 97 -9.14 0.73 -1.93
CA LEU A 97 -10.58 0.77 -2.26
C LEU A 97 -10.96 -0.20 -3.38
N GLY A 98 -10.10 -0.31 -4.40
CA GLY A 98 -10.30 -1.29 -5.46
C GLY A 98 -10.35 -2.71 -4.93
N VAL A 99 -9.44 -3.07 -4.01
CA VAL A 99 -9.45 -4.39 -3.36
C VAL A 99 -10.71 -4.59 -2.51
N ILE A 100 -11.14 -3.60 -1.72
CA ILE A 100 -12.35 -3.67 -0.89
C ILE A 100 -13.59 -4.02 -1.72
N SER A 101 -13.71 -3.44 -2.92
CA SER A 101 -14.83 -3.70 -3.83
C SER A 101 -14.95 -5.16 -4.29
N LYS A 102 -13.90 -5.97 -4.09
CA LYS A 102 -13.84 -7.39 -4.48
C LYS A 102 -14.04 -8.37 -3.32
N VAL A 103 -14.30 -7.87 -2.12
CA VAL A 103 -14.50 -8.68 -0.89
C VAL A 103 -15.78 -8.34 -0.16
N LYS A 104 -16.30 -7.11 -0.33
CA LYS A 104 -17.54 -6.66 0.29
C LYS A 104 -18.63 -6.50 -0.77
N GLU A 105 -19.86 -6.88 -0.41
CA GLU A 105 -21.07 -6.34 -1.06
C GLU A 105 -21.06 -4.82 -0.85
N THR A 106 -20.52 -4.09 -1.82
CA THR A 106 -20.52 -2.64 -1.84
C THR A 106 -21.61 -2.19 -2.80
N GLU A 107 -22.15 -0.99 -2.62
CA GLU A 107 -23.05 -0.37 -3.61
C GLU A 107 -22.40 -0.24 -5.02
N ILE A 108 -21.08 -0.42 -5.10
CA ILE A 108 -20.28 -0.42 -6.34
C ILE A 108 -20.27 -1.80 -7.01
N ALA A 109 -20.40 -2.89 -6.24
CA ALA A 109 -20.61 -4.21 -6.79
C ALA A 109 -22.06 -4.28 -7.29
N LYS A 110 -22.28 -4.80 -8.50
CA LYS A 110 -23.65 -5.09 -8.95
C LYS A 110 -24.28 -6.00 -7.90
N GLU A 111 -25.45 -5.62 -7.39
CA GLU A 111 -26.16 -6.22 -6.24
C GLU A 111 -26.40 -7.75 -6.33
N GLU A 112 -26.00 -8.41 -7.42
CA GLU A 112 -26.17 -9.85 -7.67
C GLU A 112 -24.84 -10.63 -7.84
N GLU A 113 -23.67 -9.98 -7.75
CA GLU A 113 -22.38 -10.66 -7.94
C GLU A 113 -21.71 -10.99 -6.59
N ILE A 114 -21.50 -12.29 -6.32
CA ILE A 114 -20.70 -12.74 -5.19
C ILE A 114 -19.27 -12.19 -5.39
N PRO A 115 -18.70 -11.48 -4.40
CA PRO A 115 -17.34 -10.96 -4.52
C PRO A 115 -16.32 -12.07 -4.87
N HIS A 116 -15.42 -11.78 -5.82
CA HIS A 116 -14.53 -12.77 -6.44
C HIS A 116 -13.81 -13.69 -5.45
N LEU A 117 -13.25 -13.14 -4.37
CA LEU A 117 -12.49 -13.92 -3.39
C LEU A 117 -13.39 -14.85 -2.56
N LEU A 118 -14.63 -14.43 -2.28
CA LEU A 118 -15.62 -15.29 -1.63
C LEU A 118 -16.07 -16.41 -2.56
N GLN A 119 -16.27 -16.12 -3.85
CA GLN A 119 -16.59 -17.14 -4.85
C GLN A 119 -15.46 -18.16 -5.02
N LEU A 120 -14.20 -17.72 -4.96
CA LEU A 120 -13.02 -18.58 -5.04
C LEU A 120 -12.89 -19.50 -3.82
N GLY A 121 -13.43 -19.10 -2.66
CA GLY A 121 -13.42 -19.89 -1.43
C GLY A 121 -12.12 -19.81 -0.64
N VAL A 122 -11.30 -18.78 -0.87
CA VAL A 122 -10.09 -18.52 -0.09
C VAL A 122 -10.44 -17.87 1.24
N ASN A 123 -9.66 -18.16 2.28
CA ASN A 123 -9.88 -17.62 3.62
C ASN A 123 -8.69 -16.83 4.16
N ALA A 124 -7.64 -16.63 3.35
CA ALA A 124 -6.54 -15.72 3.63
C ALA A 124 -6.05 -15.07 2.34
N VAL A 125 -5.65 -13.81 2.42
CA VAL A 125 -4.88 -13.13 1.37
C VAL A 125 -3.48 -12.83 1.88
N GLU A 126 -2.47 -13.08 1.05
CA GLU A 126 -1.09 -12.67 1.30
C GLU A 126 -0.75 -11.51 0.37
N LEU A 127 -0.53 -10.33 0.94
CA LEU A 127 -0.26 -9.15 0.15
C LEU A 127 1.22 -9.06 -0.19
N LEU A 128 1.53 -8.88 -1.48
CA LEU A 128 2.84 -8.36 -1.88
C LEU A 128 3.11 -7.02 -1.17
N PRO A 129 4.39 -6.60 -1.02
CA PRO A 129 4.79 -5.48 -0.20
C PRO A 129 3.87 -4.25 -0.25
N VAL A 130 3.26 -3.94 0.89
CA VAL A 130 2.41 -2.76 1.10
C VAL A 130 3.09 -1.67 1.91
N PHE A 131 4.33 -1.87 2.35
CA PHE A 131 5.14 -0.80 2.93
C PHE A 131 5.56 0.21 1.87
N GLU A 132 5.79 1.46 2.25
CA GLU A 132 6.20 2.51 1.33
C GLU A 132 7.54 2.16 0.63
N PHE A 133 7.54 2.16 -0.70
CA PHE A 133 8.72 1.89 -1.55
C PHE A 133 8.79 2.83 -2.76
N ASP A 134 9.96 3.00 -3.36
CA ASP A 134 10.14 3.81 -4.57
C ASP A 134 9.91 2.98 -5.85
N GLU A 135 8.72 3.04 -6.44
CA GLU A 135 8.45 2.31 -7.70
C GLU A 135 9.34 2.80 -8.88
N MET A 136 9.90 4.01 -8.76
CA MET A 136 10.77 4.63 -9.76
C MET A 136 12.26 4.53 -9.37
N GLU A 137 12.65 3.61 -8.47
CA GLU A 137 14.04 3.48 -7.99
C GLU A 137 15.05 3.33 -9.13
N PHE A 138 14.70 2.58 -10.18
CA PHE A 138 15.56 2.39 -11.34
C PHE A 138 15.71 3.65 -12.20
N GLN A 139 14.90 4.68 -11.99
CA GLN A 139 14.95 5.94 -12.74
C GLN A 139 15.67 7.06 -11.98
N ARG A 140 16.13 6.79 -10.75
CA ARG A 140 16.86 7.78 -9.92
C ARG A 140 18.21 8.14 -10.51
N HIS A 141 18.85 7.19 -11.18
CA HIS A 141 20.16 7.35 -11.82
C HIS A 141 20.20 6.55 -13.14
N PRO A 142 20.94 7.01 -14.16
CA PRO A 142 21.09 6.26 -15.41
C PRO A 142 21.63 4.85 -15.15
N ASN A 143 20.90 3.84 -15.61
CA ASN A 143 21.31 2.44 -15.55
C ASN A 143 20.54 1.62 -16.59
N PRO A 144 20.98 0.39 -16.94
CA PRO A 144 20.34 -0.41 -18.00
C PRO A 144 18.85 -0.75 -17.77
N ARG A 145 18.32 -0.55 -16.57
CA ARG A 145 16.94 -0.85 -16.18
C ARG A 145 16.10 0.41 -15.93
N ASP A 146 16.57 1.58 -16.33
CA ASP A 146 15.86 2.85 -16.13
C ASP A 146 14.53 2.96 -16.91
N HIS A 147 14.25 2.05 -17.83
CA HIS A 147 12.95 1.89 -18.47
C HIS A 147 11.94 1.08 -17.62
N MET A 148 12.37 0.45 -16.52
CA MET A 148 11.53 -0.39 -15.67
C MET A 148 10.95 0.40 -14.48
N ILE A 149 9.87 -0.16 -13.92
CA ILE A 149 9.21 0.30 -12.70
C ILE A 149 9.12 -0.89 -11.75
N ASN A 150 9.43 -0.69 -10.47
CA ASN A 150 9.24 -1.72 -9.45
C ASN A 150 7.74 -1.86 -9.14
N THR A 151 7.12 -2.92 -9.64
CA THR A 151 5.70 -3.22 -9.40
C THR A 151 5.45 -4.11 -8.19
N TRP A 152 6.46 -4.86 -7.75
CA TRP A 152 6.34 -5.80 -6.64
C TRP A 152 6.49 -5.14 -5.27
N GLY A 153 7.40 -4.17 -5.17
CA GLY A 153 7.60 -3.38 -3.95
C GLY A 153 8.63 -3.91 -2.96
N TYR A 154 9.41 -4.95 -3.30
CA TYR A 154 10.53 -5.46 -2.48
C TYR A 154 11.75 -4.51 -2.48
N SER A 155 11.52 -3.24 -2.15
CA SER A 155 12.52 -2.18 -1.98
C SER A 155 12.01 -1.15 -0.96
N THR A 156 11.71 -1.66 0.24
CA THR A 156 11.04 -0.88 1.30
C THR A 156 11.89 0.31 1.74
N MET A 157 11.26 1.49 1.72
CA MET A 157 11.84 2.73 2.23
C MET A 157 11.44 3.02 3.68
N ASN A 158 10.23 2.64 4.08
CA ASN A 158 9.72 2.86 5.43
C ASN A 158 8.80 1.72 5.87
N PHE A 159 9.09 1.11 7.03
CA PHE A 159 8.41 -0.08 7.54
C PHE A 159 7.10 0.20 8.30
N PHE A 160 6.72 1.46 8.46
CA PHE A 160 5.54 1.85 9.24
C PHE A 160 4.51 2.65 8.44
N SER A 161 4.83 2.99 7.20
CA SER A 161 3.96 3.72 6.29
C SER A 161 3.41 2.76 5.24
N PRO A 162 2.08 2.62 5.10
CA PRO A 162 1.51 1.91 3.96
C PRO A 162 1.79 2.69 2.67
N MET A 163 1.87 1.98 1.54
CA MET A 163 2.18 2.53 0.23
C MET A 163 1.15 3.60 -0.15
N SER A 164 1.58 4.86 -0.10
CA SER A 164 0.71 6.02 -0.29
C SER A 164 0.08 6.11 -1.68
N ARG A 165 0.75 5.55 -2.70
CA ARG A 165 0.28 5.48 -4.09
C ARG A 165 -0.76 4.40 -4.36
N TYR A 166 -1.10 3.60 -3.35
CA TYR A 166 -2.24 2.69 -3.40
C TYR A 166 -3.51 3.32 -2.80
N ALA A 167 -3.49 4.62 -2.44
CA ALA A 167 -4.70 5.37 -2.12
C ALA A 167 -5.59 5.56 -3.36
N GLY A 168 -6.91 5.41 -3.18
CA GLY A 168 -7.90 5.80 -4.17
C GLY A 168 -7.74 7.26 -4.59
N GLY A 169 -7.80 7.52 -5.89
CA GLY A 169 -7.74 8.84 -6.49
C GLY A 169 -6.45 9.61 -6.28
N GLY A 170 -5.38 8.97 -5.76
CA GLY A 170 -4.17 9.69 -5.38
C GLY A 170 -4.39 10.63 -4.19
N ALA A 171 -5.23 10.24 -3.23
CA ALA A 171 -5.60 11.12 -2.12
C ALA A 171 -4.50 11.29 -1.04
N GLY A 172 -3.34 10.64 -1.22
CA GLY A 172 -2.15 10.82 -0.40
C GLY A 172 -2.06 9.87 0.80
N PRO A 173 -1.02 10.03 1.65
CA PRO A 173 -0.66 9.02 2.65
C PRO A 173 -1.67 8.85 3.78
N LEU A 174 -2.36 9.93 4.18
CA LEU A 174 -3.37 9.87 5.24
C LEU A 174 -4.53 8.95 4.81
N ILE A 175 -5.05 9.19 3.59
CA ILE A 175 -6.12 8.38 3.02
C ILE A 175 -5.63 6.96 2.75
N ALA A 176 -4.42 6.75 2.24
CA ALA A 176 -3.82 5.42 2.11
C ALA A 176 -3.85 4.63 3.42
N SER A 177 -3.49 5.28 4.54
CA SER A 177 -3.52 4.65 5.86
C SER A 177 -4.93 4.35 6.36
N GLN A 178 -5.93 5.15 6.00
CA GLN A 178 -7.33 4.90 6.34
C GLN A 178 -7.87 3.75 5.50
N GLU A 179 -7.73 3.82 4.18
CA GLU A 179 -8.20 2.79 3.25
C GLU A 179 -7.54 1.42 3.51
N PHE A 180 -6.27 1.38 3.92
CA PHE A 180 -5.62 0.11 4.30
C PHE A 180 -6.32 -0.53 5.52
N LYS A 181 -6.69 0.28 6.54
CA LYS A 181 -7.44 -0.22 7.71
C LYS A 181 -8.86 -0.63 7.33
N GLU A 182 -9.52 0.12 6.45
CA GLU A 182 -10.83 -0.23 5.89
C GLU A 182 -10.77 -1.55 5.12
N MET A 183 -9.70 -1.77 4.37
CA MET A 183 -9.45 -3.01 3.65
C MET A 183 -9.33 -4.18 4.60
N VAL A 184 -8.45 -4.10 5.60
CA VAL A 184 -8.31 -5.13 6.63
C VAL A 184 -9.64 -5.40 7.34
N LYS A 185 -10.38 -4.36 7.72
CA LYS A 185 -11.71 -4.48 8.34
C LYS A 185 -12.70 -5.20 7.40
N ALA A 186 -12.70 -4.89 6.11
CA ALA A 186 -13.57 -5.53 5.13
C ALA A 186 -13.26 -7.02 4.96
N PHE A 187 -11.98 -7.40 4.87
CA PHE A 187 -11.55 -8.80 4.84
C PHE A 187 -11.95 -9.55 6.10
N HIS A 188 -11.69 -8.98 7.28
CA HIS A 188 -12.03 -9.63 8.55
C HIS A 188 -13.54 -9.82 8.71
N ASN A 189 -14.35 -8.83 8.33
CA ASN A 189 -15.81 -8.95 8.33
C ASN A 189 -16.32 -10.04 7.36
N ALA A 190 -15.57 -10.32 6.30
CA ALA A 190 -15.85 -11.40 5.35
C ALA A 190 -15.26 -12.76 5.80
N GLY A 191 -14.62 -12.82 6.97
CA GLY A 191 -13.98 -14.03 7.49
C GLY A 191 -12.68 -14.42 6.78
N ILE A 192 -11.98 -13.45 6.19
CA ILE A 192 -10.73 -13.66 5.45
C ILE A 192 -9.57 -13.01 6.24
N GLU A 193 -8.48 -13.75 6.45
CA GLU A 193 -7.24 -13.25 7.05
C GLU A 193 -6.44 -12.37 6.07
N VAL A 194 -5.67 -11.41 6.60
CA VAL A 194 -4.74 -10.59 5.83
C VAL A 194 -3.32 -10.82 6.33
N LEU A 195 -2.46 -11.35 5.47
CA LEU A 195 -1.05 -11.66 5.69
C LEU A 195 -0.13 -10.63 5.00
#